data_AF-A0A2L2BSC4-F1
#
_entry.id   AF-A0A2L2BSC4-F1
#
_cell.length_a   1.000
_cell.length_b   1.000
_cell.length_c   1.000
_cell.angle_alpha   90.00
_cell.angle_beta   90.00
_cell.angle_gamma   90.00
#
_symmetry.space_group_name_H-M   'P 1'
#
loop_
_entity.id
_entity.type
_entity.pdbx_description
1 polymer ?
#
loop_
_entity_poly.entity_id
_entity_poly.type
_entity_poly.pdbx_seq_one_letter_code
_entity_poly.pdbx_strand_id
1 'polypeptide(L)'
;MSLTGVAPWLSANLGPVLQTRLPLGALLHAQWKGGVFGRYDVLLRSLVAQQLLRDKPPTRATKETSWYHTMQSLRANKDTLVAFKDLARAVKDVGLDPDFPIGISPRGSLLDGAHRFAIALARNEATIAIDVRMSKRLRPFERRWFVDAGLPEQALLAMDAELDRAMAHTGVDTIVVTPSTSQPTRSWLAPLLPAGMKVVREWSVSLPQAEVSELERIMRDIPWHEKASKRQPARTELREGSLEVVRLRLAHHQLERIKKTSTARDIVAAEFEQSLRDAIGRVAVVGQTYQHNRGALNLLSRHGWHHQAGTTWQ
;
A
#
# COMPACT_ATOMS: atom_id res chain seq x y z
N MET A 1 49.57 -3.96 -7.97
CA MET A 1 48.92 -4.70 -9.07
C MET A 1 47.42 -4.62 -8.86
N SER A 2 46.73 -3.78 -9.64
CA SER A 2 45.28 -3.60 -9.57
C SER A 2 44.58 -4.66 -10.40
N LEU A 3 43.66 -5.41 -9.80
CA LEU A 3 42.70 -6.25 -10.52
C LEU A 3 41.45 -5.42 -10.79
N THR A 4 41.55 -4.53 -11.77
CA THR A 4 40.42 -4.01 -12.54
C THR A 4 40.09 -5.03 -13.62
N GLY A 5 38.90 -5.65 -13.57
CA GLY A 5 38.48 -6.50 -14.70
C GLY A 5 37.36 -7.49 -14.41
N VAL A 6 36.16 -7.01 -14.07
CA VAL A 6 34.90 -7.65 -14.50
C VAL A 6 33.93 -6.54 -14.92
N ALA A 7 33.38 -6.68 -16.13
CA ALA A 7 32.88 -5.60 -16.95
C ALA A 7 31.52 -4.99 -16.51
N PRO A 8 31.32 -3.67 -16.73
CA PRO A 8 30.07 -2.93 -16.45
C PRO A 8 29.06 -3.05 -17.60
N TRP A 9 28.56 -4.26 -17.90
CA TRP A 9 27.69 -4.52 -19.07
C TRP A 9 26.22 -4.80 -18.74
N LEU A 10 25.76 -4.50 -17.52
CA LEU A 10 24.32 -4.56 -17.16
C LEU A 10 23.68 -3.18 -16.89
N SER A 11 24.42 -2.08 -17.01
CA SER A 11 23.92 -0.73 -16.76
C SER A 11 23.40 -0.01 -18.01
N ALA A 12 23.55 -0.56 -19.22
CA ALA A 12 23.29 0.16 -20.47
C ALA A 12 21.81 0.35 -20.87
N ASN A 13 20.84 -0.11 -20.07
CA ASN A 13 19.40 0.07 -20.37
C ASN A 13 18.56 0.55 -19.17
N LEU A 14 19.18 0.89 -18.05
CA LEU A 14 18.46 1.42 -16.90
C LEU A 14 18.49 2.94 -17.00
N GLY A 15 17.39 3.52 -17.49
CA GLY A 15 17.10 4.95 -17.27
C GLY A 15 17.20 5.30 -15.78
N PRO A 16 17.23 6.59 -15.42
CA PRO A 16 17.56 7.05 -14.06
C PRO A 16 16.82 6.24 -12.98
N VAL A 17 17.60 5.47 -12.22
CA VAL A 17 17.10 4.61 -11.15
C VAL A 17 17.05 5.45 -9.87
N LEU A 18 15.86 5.93 -9.52
CA LEU A 18 15.65 6.53 -8.19
C LEU A 18 15.64 5.39 -7.16
N GLN A 19 16.76 5.22 -6.45
CA GLN A 19 16.83 4.37 -5.27
C GLN A 19 16.35 5.14 -4.05
N THR A 20 15.37 4.61 -3.33
CA THR A 20 14.82 5.24 -2.14
C THR A 20 14.19 4.20 -1.21
N ARG A 21 13.74 4.61 -0.03
CA ARG A 21 12.97 3.76 0.89
C ARG A 21 11.49 4.16 0.83
N LEU A 22 10.61 3.17 0.72
CA LEU A 22 9.17 3.37 0.74
C LEU A 22 8.58 2.73 2.01
N PRO A 23 7.59 3.37 2.67
CA PRO A 23 6.80 2.70 3.70
C PRO A 23 6.22 1.38 3.17
N LEU A 24 6.36 0.29 3.93
CA LEU A 24 5.96 -1.04 3.46
C LEU A 24 4.46 -1.12 3.14
N GLY A 25 3.64 -0.46 3.97
CA GLY A 25 2.20 -0.33 3.77
C GLY A 25 1.85 0.38 2.46
N ALA A 26 2.59 1.42 2.07
CA ALA A 26 2.38 2.11 0.79
C ALA A 26 2.64 1.18 -0.41
N LEU A 27 3.66 0.32 -0.32
CA LEU A 27 3.93 -0.67 -1.35
C LEU A 27 2.84 -1.75 -1.43
N LEU A 28 2.43 -2.30 -0.28
CA LEU A 28 1.34 -3.27 -0.19
C LEU A 28 0.06 -2.70 -0.79
N HIS A 29 -0.25 -1.47 -0.41
CA HIS A 29 -1.41 -0.76 -0.88
C HIS A 29 -1.35 -0.47 -2.39
N ALA A 30 -0.15 -0.26 -2.95
CA ALA A 30 0.05 -0.08 -4.39
C ALA A 30 -0.28 -1.28 -5.27
N GLN A 31 -0.49 -2.45 -4.65
CA GLN A 31 -0.86 -3.67 -5.38
C GLN A 31 -2.37 -3.81 -5.59
N TRP A 32 -3.18 -2.90 -5.05
CA TRP A 32 -4.60 -2.81 -5.35
C TRP A 32 -4.84 -2.15 -6.73
N LYS A 33 -5.78 -2.68 -7.50
CA LYS A 33 -6.30 -2.06 -8.72
C LYS A 33 -7.79 -2.39 -8.85
N GLY A 34 -8.62 -1.36 -9.04
CA GLY A 34 -10.07 -1.58 -9.22
C GLY A 34 -10.74 -2.28 -8.04
N GLY A 35 -10.28 -2.02 -6.82
CA GLY A 35 -10.79 -2.70 -5.63
C GLY A 35 -10.34 -4.17 -5.51
N VAL A 36 -9.42 -4.64 -6.34
CA VAL A 36 -8.88 -6.01 -6.29
C VAL A 36 -7.40 -5.97 -5.94
N PHE A 37 -6.99 -6.77 -4.95
CA PHE A 37 -5.58 -6.96 -4.62
C PHE A 37 -4.92 -7.93 -5.60
N GLY A 38 -3.89 -7.45 -6.32
CA GLY A 38 -3.33 -8.16 -7.46
C GLY A 38 -2.11 -9.03 -7.18
N ARG A 39 -1.67 -9.21 -5.93
CA ARG A 39 -0.40 -9.86 -5.57
C ARG A 39 -0.53 -10.89 -4.45
N TYR A 40 -1.51 -11.79 -4.53
CA TYR A 40 -1.68 -12.91 -3.60
C TYR A 40 -0.45 -13.83 -3.56
N ASP A 41 0.33 -13.84 -4.64
CA ASP A 41 1.62 -14.54 -4.69
C ASP A 41 2.63 -14.01 -3.65
N VAL A 42 2.57 -12.73 -3.29
CA VAL A 42 3.38 -12.15 -2.21
C VAL A 42 2.87 -12.61 -0.85
N LEU A 43 1.55 -12.72 -0.66
CA LEU A 43 0.94 -13.18 0.59
C LEU A 43 1.30 -14.64 0.87
N LEU A 44 1.19 -15.50 -0.14
CA LEU A 44 1.62 -16.90 -0.01
C LEU A 44 3.10 -17.02 0.33
N ARG A 45 3.95 -16.18 -0.31
CA ARG A 45 5.37 -16.10 0.03
C ARG A 45 5.59 -15.60 1.45
N SER A 46 4.77 -14.67 1.94
CA SER A 46 4.86 -14.16 3.31
C SER A 46 4.55 -15.24 4.32
N LEU A 47 3.50 -16.04 4.09
CA LEU A 47 3.18 -17.22 4.91
C LEU A 47 4.34 -18.22 4.97
N VAL A 48 4.99 -18.49 3.84
CA VAL A 48 6.20 -19.33 3.81
C VAL A 48 7.36 -18.66 4.56
N ALA A 49 7.60 -17.37 4.33
CA ALA A 49 8.67 -16.63 5.01
C ALA A 49 8.49 -16.65 6.54
N GLN A 50 7.26 -16.55 7.05
CA GLN A 50 6.97 -16.69 8.47
C GLN A 50 7.39 -18.05 9.04
N GLN A 51 7.31 -19.13 8.26
CA GLN A 51 7.83 -20.45 8.68
C GLN A 51 9.35 -20.47 8.66
N LEU A 52 9.95 -19.91 7.60
CA LEU A 52 11.40 -19.93 7.38
C LEU A 52 12.17 -19.05 8.37
N LEU A 53 11.55 -17.98 8.86
CA LEU A 53 12.17 -17.00 9.74
C LEU A 53 12.04 -17.36 11.23
N ARG A 54 11.34 -18.45 11.58
CA ARG A 54 11.23 -18.91 12.97
C ARG A 54 12.61 -19.19 13.57
N ASP A 55 12.71 -19.17 14.90
CA ASP A 55 13.95 -19.57 15.59
C ASP A 55 14.32 -21.02 15.27
N LYS A 56 13.30 -21.88 15.18
CA LYS A 56 13.42 -23.28 14.75
C LYS A 56 12.53 -23.50 13.52
N PRO A 57 13.02 -23.21 12.30
CA PRO A 57 12.27 -23.44 11.08
C PRO A 57 11.92 -24.93 10.92
N PRO A 58 10.76 -25.27 10.34
CA PRO A 58 10.38 -26.65 10.12
C PRO A 58 11.36 -27.34 9.16
N THR A 59 11.79 -28.54 9.51
CA THR A 59 12.69 -29.37 8.68
C THR A 59 11.95 -30.19 7.63
N ARG A 60 10.65 -30.41 7.82
CA ARG A 60 9.75 -31.10 6.90
C ARG A 60 8.87 -30.11 6.14
N ALA A 61 8.31 -30.56 5.01
CA ALA A 61 7.35 -29.77 4.25
C ALA A 61 6.14 -29.40 5.11
N THR A 62 5.79 -28.11 5.10
CA THR A 62 4.54 -27.60 5.66
C THR A 62 3.49 -27.41 4.57
N LYS A 63 2.23 -27.19 4.96
CA LYS A 63 1.15 -26.89 4.01
C LYS A 63 1.48 -25.68 3.14
N GLU A 64 2.04 -24.62 3.73
CA GLU A 64 2.45 -23.39 3.03
C GLU A 64 3.55 -23.66 2.01
N THR A 65 4.55 -24.49 2.34
CA THR A 65 5.59 -24.87 1.38
C THR A 65 5.03 -25.69 0.23
N SER A 66 4.05 -26.57 0.49
CA SER A 66 3.36 -27.32 -0.57
C SER A 66 2.55 -26.40 -1.49
N TRP A 67 1.78 -25.46 -0.92
CA TRP A 67 1.05 -24.44 -1.71
C TRP A 67 1.99 -23.58 -2.55
N TYR A 68 3.14 -23.20 -1.99
CA TYR A 68 4.18 -22.46 -2.70
C TYR A 68 4.77 -23.25 -3.87
N HIS A 69 5.04 -24.54 -3.70
CA HIS A 69 5.48 -25.40 -4.80
C HIS A 69 4.43 -25.45 -5.92
N THR A 70 3.15 -25.66 -5.58
CA THR A 70 2.05 -25.63 -6.57
C THR A 70 2.03 -24.31 -7.33
N MET A 71 2.07 -23.17 -6.62
CA MET A 71 2.12 -21.84 -7.24
C MET A 71 3.32 -21.70 -8.17
N GLN A 72 4.53 -22.06 -7.75
CA GLN A 72 5.74 -21.87 -8.57
C GLN A 72 5.80 -22.81 -9.77
N SER A 73 5.31 -24.03 -9.63
CA SER A 73 5.15 -24.98 -10.75
C SER A 73 4.24 -24.39 -11.83
N LEU A 74 3.07 -23.86 -11.45
CA LEU A 74 2.10 -23.30 -12.39
C LEU A 74 2.51 -21.94 -12.95
N ARG A 75 3.18 -21.11 -12.14
CA ARG A 75 3.58 -19.74 -12.54
C ARG A 75 4.77 -19.75 -13.49
N ALA A 76 5.80 -20.53 -13.16
CA ALA A 76 7.12 -20.39 -13.75
C ALA A 76 7.77 -21.74 -14.13
N ASN A 77 7.13 -22.86 -13.80
CA ASN A 77 7.68 -24.20 -13.96
C ASN A 77 9.11 -24.33 -13.39
N LYS A 78 9.33 -23.73 -12.22
CA LYS A 78 10.65 -23.67 -11.55
C LYS A 78 10.49 -23.85 -10.06
N ASP A 79 11.27 -24.74 -9.48
CA ASP A 79 11.45 -24.76 -8.03
C ASP A 79 12.40 -23.63 -7.62
N THR A 80 11.91 -22.78 -6.73
CA THR A 80 12.64 -21.63 -6.20
C THR A 80 12.64 -21.64 -4.67
N LEU A 81 12.24 -22.76 -4.05
CA LEU A 81 12.18 -22.86 -2.59
C LEU A 81 13.58 -22.80 -1.96
N VAL A 82 14.58 -23.43 -2.59
CA VAL A 82 15.97 -23.40 -2.10
C VAL A 82 16.49 -21.97 -2.04
N ALA A 83 16.44 -21.24 -3.16
CA ALA A 83 16.82 -19.84 -3.22
C ALA A 83 16.03 -18.96 -2.22
N PHE A 84 14.74 -19.28 -1.99
CA PHE A 84 13.94 -18.56 -1.01
C PHE A 84 14.38 -18.84 0.44
N LYS A 85 14.73 -20.09 0.76
CA LYS A 85 15.30 -20.48 2.05
C LYS A 85 16.63 -19.76 2.30
N ASP A 86 17.50 -19.70 1.30
CA ASP A 86 18.79 -19.03 1.42
C ASP A 86 18.62 -17.52 1.60
N LEU A 87 17.69 -16.89 0.87
CA LEU A 87 17.33 -15.49 1.09
C LEU A 87 16.77 -15.25 2.50
N ALA A 88 15.87 -16.10 2.98
CA ALA A 88 15.29 -15.97 4.32
C ALA A 88 16.36 -16.11 5.41
N ARG A 89 17.31 -17.04 5.23
CA ARG A 89 18.46 -17.20 6.14
C ARG A 89 19.32 -15.93 6.15
N ALA A 90 19.73 -15.46 4.98
CA ALA A 90 20.52 -14.22 4.87
C ALA A 90 19.81 -13.03 5.54
N VAL A 91 18.51 -12.84 5.30
CA VAL A 91 17.77 -11.75 5.94
C VAL A 91 17.58 -11.95 7.45
N LYS A 92 17.51 -13.20 7.93
CA LYS A 92 17.50 -13.46 9.38
C LYS A 92 18.81 -13.03 10.04
N ASP A 93 19.93 -13.26 9.36
CA ASP A 93 21.27 -13.01 9.90
C ASP A 93 21.68 -11.53 9.82
N VAL A 94 21.40 -10.86 8.69
CA VAL A 94 21.88 -9.48 8.42
C VAL A 94 20.79 -8.46 8.16
N GLY A 95 19.52 -8.86 8.16
CA GLY A 95 18.40 -8.00 7.81
C GLY A 95 18.23 -7.78 6.30
N LEU A 96 17.30 -6.89 5.93
CA LEU A 96 17.10 -6.52 4.53
C LEU A 96 18.14 -5.50 4.08
N ASP A 97 19.13 -5.99 3.34
CA ASP A 97 20.18 -5.17 2.75
C ASP A 97 19.61 -4.13 1.76
N PRO A 98 19.78 -2.81 2.00
CA PRO A 98 19.28 -1.76 1.12
C PRO A 98 19.92 -1.73 -0.27
N ASP A 99 21.12 -2.32 -0.46
CA ASP A 99 21.83 -2.36 -1.75
C ASP A 99 21.17 -3.30 -2.76
N PHE A 100 20.21 -4.11 -2.29
CA PHE A 100 19.36 -4.96 -3.11
C PHE A 100 17.90 -4.45 -3.07
N PRO A 101 17.61 -3.28 -3.68
CA PRO A 101 16.25 -2.74 -3.72
C PRO A 101 15.32 -3.63 -4.54
N ILE A 102 14.02 -3.52 -4.29
CA ILE A 102 13.00 -4.17 -5.12
C ILE A 102 12.50 -3.25 -6.24
N GLY A 103 12.32 -3.83 -7.43
CA GLY A 103 11.85 -3.11 -8.61
C GLY A 103 10.37 -2.75 -8.51
N ILE A 104 10.05 -1.46 -8.67
CA ILE A 104 8.68 -0.98 -8.82
C ILE A 104 8.51 -0.11 -10.07
N SER A 105 7.29 -0.08 -10.60
CA SER A 105 6.94 0.87 -11.66
C SER A 105 6.77 2.28 -11.06
N PRO A 106 6.74 3.35 -11.89
CA PRO A 106 6.37 4.70 -11.44
C PRO A 106 4.98 4.75 -10.79
N ARG A 107 4.15 3.75 -11.06
CA ARG A 107 2.83 3.60 -10.47
C ARG A 107 2.86 2.69 -9.23
N GLY A 108 4.01 2.41 -8.64
CA GLY A 108 4.15 1.60 -7.42
C GLY A 108 3.86 0.10 -7.59
N SER A 109 3.56 -0.36 -8.80
CA SER A 109 3.31 -1.79 -9.03
C SER A 109 4.63 -2.54 -8.93
N LEU A 110 4.64 -3.64 -8.18
CA LEU A 110 5.83 -4.45 -8.00
C LEU A 110 6.23 -5.12 -9.34
N LEU A 111 7.45 -4.88 -9.79
CA LEU A 111 8.05 -5.41 -11.02
C LEU A 111 8.98 -6.58 -10.74
N ASP A 112 9.65 -6.59 -9.58
CA ASP A 112 10.53 -7.67 -9.13
C ASP A 112 10.66 -7.63 -7.59
N GLY A 113 11.34 -8.60 -6.99
CA GLY A 113 11.61 -8.63 -5.55
C GLY A 113 10.46 -9.18 -4.71
N ALA A 114 9.57 -9.99 -5.31
CA ALA A 114 8.40 -10.56 -4.63
C ALA A 114 8.76 -11.33 -3.34
N HIS A 115 9.87 -12.08 -3.34
CA HIS A 115 10.36 -12.79 -2.16
C HIS A 115 10.90 -11.86 -1.07
N ARG A 116 11.63 -10.81 -1.45
CA ARG A 116 12.11 -9.78 -0.50
C ARG A 116 10.96 -9.00 0.09
N PHE A 117 9.98 -8.63 -0.73
CA PHE A 117 8.76 -7.96 -0.26
C PHE A 117 7.98 -8.85 0.72
N ALA A 118 7.82 -10.14 0.40
CA ALA A 118 7.17 -11.11 1.29
C ALA A 118 7.91 -11.27 2.63
N ILE A 119 9.24 -11.33 2.62
CA ILE A 119 10.03 -11.36 3.86
C ILE A 119 9.84 -10.07 4.67
N ALA A 120 9.81 -8.91 4.03
CA ALA A 120 9.55 -7.65 4.71
C ALA A 120 8.17 -7.63 5.39
N LEU A 121 7.14 -8.19 4.74
CA LEU A 121 5.81 -8.34 5.34
C LEU A 121 5.82 -9.31 6.53
N ALA A 122 6.51 -10.45 6.41
CA ALA A 122 6.64 -11.43 7.49
C ALA A 122 7.37 -10.87 8.72
N ARG A 123 8.31 -9.93 8.50
CA ARG A 123 9.09 -9.26 9.56
C ARG A 123 8.45 -7.97 10.07
N ASN A 124 7.33 -7.53 9.51
CA ASN A 124 6.70 -6.23 9.81
C ASN A 124 7.65 -5.04 9.67
N GLU A 125 8.47 -5.05 8.62
CA GLU A 125 9.43 -3.97 8.38
C GLU A 125 8.68 -2.64 8.13
N ALA A 126 9.18 -1.54 8.69
CA ALA A 126 8.54 -0.24 8.52
C ALA A 126 8.70 0.30 7.08
N THR A 127 9.85 0.03 6.46
CA THR A 127 10.20 0.51 5.12
C THR A 127 10.98 -0.56 4.36
N ILE A 128 10.96 -0.45 3.02
CA ILE A 128 11.74 -1.31 2.14
C ILE A 128 12.48 -0.46 1.09
N ALA A 129 13.72 -0.84 0.78
CA ALA A 129 14.47 -0.23 -0.30
C ALA A 129 13.85 -0.60 -1.65
N ILE A 130 13.60 0.41 -2.48
CA ILE A 130 12.96 0.29 -3.79
C ILE A 130 13.80 0.95 -4.86
N ASP A 131 13.55 0.54 -6.09
CA ASP A 131 14.05 1.26 -7.25
C ASP A 131 12.99 1.37 -8.35
N VAL A 132 12.84 2.59 -8.88
CA VAL A 132 11.81 2.90 -9.86
C VAL A 132 12.32 2.61 -11.27
N ARG A 133 11.67 1.69 -11.98
CA ARG A 133 12.07 1.25 -13.32
C ARG A 133 10.95 1.39 -14.34
N MET A 134 11.29 1.81 -15.56
CA MET A 134 10.40 1.67 -16.72
C MET A 134 10.46 0.22 -17.20
N SER A 135 9.49 -0.60 -16.85
CA SER A 135 9.39 -1.98 -17.35
C SER A 135 7.94 -2.38 -17.60
N LYS A 136 7.77 -3.45 -18.39
CA LYS A 136 6.46 -4.08 -18.56
C LYS A 136 5.97 -4.59 -17.22
N ARG A 137 4.72 -4.27 -16.92
CA ARG A 137 4.05 -4.70 -15.69
C ARG A 137 4.01 -6.23 -15.63
N LEU A 138 4.29 -6.80 -14.46
CA LEU A 138 4.07 -8.22 -14.22
C LEU A 138 2.58 -8.59 -14.34
N ARG A 139 2.32 -9.83 -14.76
CA ARG A 139 0.98 -10.44 -14.67
C ARG A 139 0.47 -10.30 -13.22
N PRO A 140 -0.78 -9.85 -13.02
CA PRO A 140 -1.39 -9.86 -11.70
C PRO A 140 -1.64 -11.31 -11.24
N PHE A 141 -1.39 -11.57 -9.97
CA PHE A 141 -1.70 -12.81 -9.27
C PHE A 141 -2.82 -12.53 -8.27
N GLU A 142 -4.01 -12.27 -8.79
CA GLU A 142 -5.23 -12.04 -7.99
C GLU A 142 -5.71 -13.34 -7.35
N ARG A 143 -6.59 -13.25 -6.34
CA ARG A 143 -7.20 -14.42 -5.66
C ARG A 143 -7.72 -15.45 -6.67
N ARG A 144 -8.41 -14.98 -7.72
CA ARG A 144 -8.97 -15.84 -8.78
C ARG A 144 -7.92 -16.70 -9.48
N TRP A 145 -6.71 -16.19 -9.70
CA TRP A 145 -5.65 -16.99 -10.31
C TRP A 145 -5.31 -18.23 -9.46
N PHE A 146 -5.35 -18.10 -8.13
CA PHE A 146 -5.10 -19.23 -7.22
C PHE A 146 -6.28 -20.20 -7.15
N VAL A 147 -7.52 -19.71 -7.27
CA VAL A 147 -8.71 -20.54 -7.44
C VAL A 147 -8.60 -21.37 -8.71
N ASP A 148 -8.31 -20.72 -9.84
CA ASP A 148 -8.17 -21.37 -11.15
C ASP A 148 -6.97 -22.35 -11.18
N ALA A 149 -5.94 -22.08 -10.37
CA ALA A 149 -4.79 -22.94 -10.14
C ALA A 149 -5.06 -24.14 -9.21
N GLY A 150 -6.28 -24.28 -8.68
CA GLY A 150 -6.67 -25.40 -7.83
C GLY A 150 -6.07 -25.37 -6.43
N LEU A 151 -5.68 -24.20 -5.91
CA LEU A 151 -5.29 -24.11 -4.50
C LEU A 151 -6.51 -24.38 -3.61
N PRO A 152 -6.31 -25.09 -2.48
CA PRO A 152 -7.42 -25.43 -1.60
C PRO A 152 -7.93 -24.17 -0.87
N GLU A 153 -9.22 -24.15 -0.50
CA GLU A 153 -9.84 -22.98 0.16
C GLU A 153 -9.08 -22.54 1.41
N GLN A 154 -8.54 -23.48 2.20
CA GLN A 154 -7.69 -23.18 3.36
C GLN A 154 -6.47 -22.31 3.03
N ALA A 155 -5.89 -22.45 1.83
CA ALA A 155 -4.77 -21.63 1.39
C ALA A 155 -5.23 -20.20 1.04
N LEU A 156 -6.40 -20.09 0.40
CA LEU A 156 -7.01 -18.80 0.06
C LEU A 156 -7.35 -18.02 1.32
N LEU A 157 -8.01 -18.67 2.29
CA LEU A 157 -8.33 -18.07 3.59
C LEU A 157 -7.08 -17.67 4.37
N ALA A 158 -6.01 -18.46 4.32
CA ALA A 158 -4.75 -18.09 4.96
C ALA A 158 -4.10 -16.86 4.30
N MET A 159 -4.18 -16.73 2.97
CA MET A 159 -3.71 -15.53 2.27
C MET A 159 -4.58 -14.31 2.56
N ASP A 160 -5.91 -14.48 2.63
CA ASP A 160 -6.85 -13.43 3.02
C ASP A 160 -6.49 -12.90 4.43
N ALA A 161 -6.30 -13.81 5.40
CA ALA A 161 -5.89 -13.45 6.75
C ALA A 161 -4.49 -12.79 6.81
N GLU A 162 -3.56 -13.21 5.95
CA GLU A 162 -2.24 -12.60 5.85
C GLU A 162 -2.29 -11.18 5.28
N LEU A 163 -3.18 -10.93 4.31
CA LEU A 163 -3.41 -9.59 3.78
C LEU A 163 -3.90 -8.66 4.89
N ASP A 164 -4.91 -9.11 5.65
CA ASP A 164 -5.47 -8.34 6.76
C ASP A 164 -4.41 -8.06 7.83
N ARG A 165 -3.64 -9.08 8.22
CA ARG A 165 -2.52 -8.94 9.17
C ARG A 165 -1.49 -7.92 8.69
N ALA A 166 -1.06 -8.04 7.43
CA ALA A 166 -0.05 -7.18 6.85
C ALA A 166 -0.54 -5.72 6.76
N MET A 167 -1.79 -5.51 6.37
CA MET A 167 -2.42 -4.18 6.32
C MET A 167 -2.50 -3.56 7.71
N ALA A 168 -2.88 -4.35 8.73
CA ALA A 168 -2.94 -3.87 10.12
C ALA A 168 -1.57 -3.48 10.68
N HIS A 169 -0.51 -4.25 10.40
CA HIS A 169 0.83 -4.00 10.96
C HIS A 169 1.61 -2.92 10.22
N THR A 170 1.57 -2.93 8.89
CA THR A 170 2.32 -1.98 8.06
C THR A 170 1.60 -0.65 7.92
N GLY A 171 0.30 -0.65 8.17
CA GLY A 171 -0.60 0.48 8.11
C GLY A 171 -0.98 0.88 6.68
N VAL A 172 -2.12 1.55 6.58
CA VAL A 172 -2.53 2.25 5.37
C VAL A 172 -2.65 3.72 5.71
N ASP A 173 -1.91 4.54 4.97
CA ASP A 173 -2.07 5.98 5.06
C ASP A 173 -3.31 6.39 4.26
N THR A 174 -4.33 6.87 4.97
CA THR A 174 -5.50 7.54 4.44
C THR A 174 -5.31 9.05 4.58
N ILE A 175 -5.76 9.79 3.57
CA ILE A 175 -5.66 11.25 3.57
C ILE A 175 -7.03 11.82 3.83
N VAL A 176 -7.09 12.74 4.79
CA VAL A 176 -8.23 13.62 5.01
C VAL A 176 -7.83 15.02 4.59
N VAL A 177 -8.66 15.66 3.78
CA VAL A 177 -8.51 17.06 3.40
C VAL A 177 -9.71 17.82 3.94
N THR A 178 -9.43 18.94 4.61
CA THR A 178 -10.43 19.82 5.22
C THR A 178 -9.97 21.27 5.09
N PRO A 179 -10.88 22.26 5.02
CA PRO A 179 -10.49 23.65 5.15
C PRO A 179 -9.77 23.91 6.47
N SER A 180 -8.73 24.75 6.44
CA SER A 180 -8.04 25.22 7.64
C SER A 180 -8.98 26.04 8.52
N THR A 181 -8.72 26.00 9.82
CA THR A 181 -9.58 26.63 10.82
C THR A 181 -8.76 27.35 11.88
N SER A 182 -9.41 28.23 12.64
CA SER A 182 -8.78 28.86 13.81
C SER A 182 -8.56 27.88 14.96
N GLN A 183 -9.28 26.76 15.00
CA GLN A 183 -9.04 25.68 15.95
C GLN A 183 -7.99 24.69 15.41
N PRO A 184 -7.04 24.24 16.24
CA PRO A 184 -6.07 23.23 15.82
C PRO A 184 -6.76 21.93 15.36
N THR A 185 -6.31 21.33 14.26
CA THR A 185 -6.93 20.09 13.74
C THR A 185 -7.02 18.98 14.78
N ARG A 186 -5.99 18.89 15.63
CA ARG A 186 -5.94 17.97 16.76
C ARG A 186 -7.12 18.05 17.70
N SER A 187 -7.63 19.25 18.01
CA SER A 187 -8.66 19.40 19.05
C SER A 187 -10.01 18.80 18.62
N TRP A 188 -10.36 18.90 17.34
CA TRP A 188 -11.64 18.42 16.84
C TRP A 188 -11.56 17.06 16.16
N LEU A 189 -10.43 16.69 15.52
CA LEU A 189 -10.33 15.42 14.81
C LEU A 189 -9.97 14.25 15.73
N ALA A 190 -9.08 14.45 16.71
CA ALA A 190 -8.67 13.39 17.63
C ALA A 190 -9.84 12.63 18.30
N PRO A 191 -10.90 13.29 18.83
CA PRO A 191 -12.04 12.58 19.43
C PRO A 191 -12.93 11.86 18.42
N LEU A 192 -12.81 12.17 17.13
CA LEU A 192 -13.58 11.55 16.04
C LEU A 192 -12.84 10.39 15.38
N LEU A 193 -11.55 10.20 15.68
CA LEU A 193 -10.77 9.12 15.10
C LEU A 193 -11.27 7.77 15.59
N PRO A 194 -11.60 6.83 14.67
CA PRO A 194 -11.87 5.45 15.04
C PRO A 194 -10.73 4.83 15.85
N ALA A 195 -11.08 3.89 16.74
CA ALA A 195 -10.10 3.20 17.57
C ALA A 195 -8.97 2.57 16.74
N GLY A 196 -7.72 2.93 17.04
CA GLY A 196 -6.55 2.41 16.31
C GLY A 196 -6.22 3.13 15.00
N MET A 197 -6.92 4.23 14.67
CA MET A 197 -6.37 5.25 13.78
C MET A 197 -5.45 6.19 14.55
N LYS A 198 -4.32 6.55 13.93
CA LYS A 198 -3.41 7.56 14.45
C LYS A 198 -3.11 8.59 13.38
N VAL A 199 -3.07 9.86 13.75
CA VAL A 199 -2.52 10.88 12.85
C VAL A 199 -1.02 10.71 12.80
N VAL A 200 -0.51 10.46 11.59
CA VAL A 200 0.92 10.36 11.35
C VAL A 200 1.49 11.75 11.12
N ARG A 201 0.84 12.55 10.28
CA ARG A 201 1.26 13.92 9.97
C ARG A 201 0.08 14.81 9.63
N GLU A 202 0.19 16.08 10.00
CA GLU A 202 -0.70 17.18 9.61
C GLU A 202 0.10 18.22 8.84
N TRP A 203 -0.41 18.65 7.70
CA TRP A 203 0.25 19.61 6.82
C TRP A 203 -0.75 20.60 6.22
N SER A 204 -0.44 21.89 6.32
CA SER A 204 -1.27 22.96 5.75
C SER A 204 -0.77 23.36 4.36
N VAL A 205 -1.70 23.58 3.44
CA VAL A 205 -1.42 24.00 2.06
C VAL A 205 -2.49 24.97 1.58
N SER A 206 -2.10 25.97 0.77
CA SER A 206 -3.06 26.84 0.09
C SER A 206 -3.13 26.48 -1.38
N LEU A 207 -4.33 26.16 -1.88
CA LEU A 207 -4.57 25.77 -3.27
C LEU A 207 -5.58 26.70 -3.95
N PRO A 208 -5.40 27.01 -5.25
CA PRO A 208 -6.41 27.70 -6.06
C PRO A 208 -7.62 26.80 -6.31
N GLN A 209 -8.80 27.40 -6.56
CA GLN A 209 -10.06 26.66 -6.69
C GLN A 209 -10.00 25.50 -7.70
N ALA A 210 -9.36 25.70 -8.86
CA ALA A 210 -9.21 24.66 -9.88
C ALA A 210 -8.50 23.40 -9.36
N GLU A 211 -7.45 23.57 -8.55
CA GLU A 211 -6.71 22.44 -7.98
C GLU A 211 -7.42 21.83 -6.78
N VAL A 212 -8.19 22.62 -6.03
CA VAL A 212 -9.09 22.11 -4.98
C VAL A 212 -10.16 21.20 -5.58
N SER A 213 -10.81 21.64 -6.66
CA SER A 213 -11.80 20.84 -7.38
C SER A 213 -11.18 19.58 -7.98
N GLU A 214 -9.97 19.66 -8.54
CA GLU A 214 -9.26 18.48 -9.06
C GLU A 214 -8.85 17.52 -7.92
N LEU A 215 -8.39 18.03 -6.78
CA LEU A 215 -8.06 17.23 -5.61
C LEU A 215 -9.29 16.49 -5.07
N GLU A 216 -10.42 17.20 -4.90
CA GLU A 216 -11.68 16.60 -4.47
C GLU A 216 -12.16 15.55 -5.47
N ARG A 217 -12.09 15.85 -6.78
CA ARG A 217 -12.43 14.92 -7.85
C ARG A 217 -11.55 13.67 -7.79
N ILE A 218 -10.24 13.80 -7.67
CA ILE A 218 -9.31 12.67 -7.53
C ILE A 218 -9.66 11.81 -6.31
N MET A 219 -10.06 12.43 -5.19
CA MET A 219 -10.35 11.71 -3.95
C MET A 219 -11.73 11.03 -3.95
N ARG A 220 -12.67 11.51 -4.77
CA ARG A 220 -14.05 11.00 -4.83
C ARG A 220 -14.35 10.11 -6.05
N ASP A 221 -13.68 10.33 -7.18
CA ASP A 221 -13.99 9.64 -8.45
C ASP A 221 -13.50 8.20 -8.44
N ILE A 222 -14.42 7.25 -8.64
CA ILE A 222 -14.10 5.83 -8.80
C ILE A 222 -14.05 5.52 -10.30
N PRO A 223 -12.86 5.28 -10.91
CA PRO A 223 -12.69 5.24 -12.37
C PRO A 223 -13.45 4.14 -13.12
N TRP A 224 -13.95 3.12 -12.43
CA TRP A 224 -14.50 1.89 -13.05
C TRP A 224 -16.04 1.86 -13.08
N HIS A 225 -16.71 2.92 -12.61
CA HIS A 225 -18.17 3.03 -12.57
C HIS A 225 -18.67 4.35 -13.17
N GLU A 226 -18.51 4.54 -14.49
CA GLU A 226 -19.06 5.69 -15.21
C GLU A 226 -20.58 5.86 -15.01
N LYS A 227 -21.33 4.77 -14.81
CA LYS A 227 -22.80 4.81 -14.62
C LYS A 227 -23.24 5.35 -13.25
N ALA A 228 -22.40 5.29 -12.21
CA ALA A 228 -22.72 5.86 -10.89
C ALA A 228 -22.36 7.35 -10.78
N SER A 229 -21.52 7.87 -11.69
CA SER A 229 -21.09 9.28 -11.71
C SER A 229 -22.20 10.27 -12.09
N LYS A 230 -23.32 9.80 -12.67
CA LYS A 230 -24.41 10.66 -13.17
C LYS A 230 -25.36 11.21 -12.10
N ARG A 231 -25.20 10.83 -10.83
CA ARG A 231 -25.88 11.47 -9.70
C ARG A 231 -24.82 12.11 -8.81
N GLN A 232 -24.45 13.35 -9.12
CA GLN A 232 -23.79 14.22 -8.14
C GLN A 232 -24.77 14.39 -6.97
N PRO A 233 -24.46 13.91 -5.75
CA PRO A 233 -25.21 14.37 -4.60
C PRO A 233 -24.90 15.86 -4.46
N ALA A 234 -25.91 16.70 -4.28
CA ALA A 234 -25.73 18.08 -3.85
C ALA A 234 -24.94 18.07 -2.54
N ARG A 235 -23.63 18.32 -2.60
CA ARG A 235 -22.74 18.32 -1.45
C ARG A 235 -21.79 19.50 -1.61
N THR A 236 -21.72 20.29 -0.55
CA THR A 236 -20.78 21.39 -0.38
C THR A 236 -19.38 20.94 -0.80
N GLU A 237 -18.77 21.70 -1.70
CA GLU A 237 -17.43 21.46 -2.26
C GLU A 237 -16.37 22.06 -1.36
N LEU A 238 -15.15 21.50 -1.39
CA LEU A 238 -13.98 22.20 -0.86
C LEU A 238 -13.82 23.53 -1.63
N ARG A 239 -13.53 24.59 -0.89
CA ARG A 239 -13.27 25.91 -1.45
C ARG A 239 -11.78 26.22 -1.45
N GLU A 240 -11.36 27.10 -2.34
CA GLU A 240 -10.00 27.62 -2.37
C GLU A 240 -9.58 28.26 -1.04
N GLY A 241 -8.27 28.36 -0.86
CA GLY A 241 -7.65 28.89 0.35
C GLY A 241 -6.86 27.83 1.09
N SER A 242 -6.67 28.07 2.39
CA SER A 242 -5.87 27.22 3.25
C SER A 242 -6.63 25.94 3.60
N LEU A 243 -6.00 24.80 3.35
CA LEU A 243 -6.49 23.46 3.61
C LEU A 243 -5.52 22.73 4.54
N GLU A 244 -6.06 21.93 5.46
CA GLU A 244 -5.31 20.95 6.23
C GLU A 244 -5.38 19.59 5.53
N VAL A 245 -4.21 19.00 5.30
CA VAL A 245 -4.01 17.65 4.81
C VAL A 245 -3.52 16.81 5.97
N VAL A 246 -4.39 15.91 6.44
CA VAL A 246 -4.10 15.02 7.55
C VAL A 246 -3.87 13.61 7.04
N ARG A 247 -2.68 13.07 7.32
CA ARG A 247 -2.35 11.67 7.04
C ARG A 247 -2.68 10.81 8.24
N LEU A 248 -3.73 10.02 8.12
CA LEU A 248 -4.16 9.03 9.10
C LEU A 248 -3.55 7.67 8.77
N ARG A 249 -3.02 6.97 9.75
CA ARG A 249 -2.64 5.56 9.63
C ARG A 249 -3.60 4.71 10.40
N LEU A 250 -4.22 3.77 9.71
CA LEU A 250 -4.95 2.69 10.34
C LEU A 250 -3.95 1.65 10.84
N ALA A 251 -3.97 1.34 12.14
CA ALA A 251 -3.09 0.35 12.77
C ALA A 251 -3.84 -0.86 13.35
N HIS A 252 -5.17 -0.95 13.16
CA HIS A 252 -6.00 -1.98 13.82
C HIS A 252 -6.84 -2.81 12.85
N HIS A 253 -6.81 -4.13 13.07
CA HIS A 253 -7.50 -5.18 12.33
C HIS A 253 -9.03 -5.27 12.60
N GLN A 254 -9.59 -4.50 13.54
CA GLN A 254 -11.01 -4.62 13.95
C GLN A 254 -11.92 -3.63 13.22
N LEU A 255 -11.32 -2.65 12.53
CA LEU A 255 -12.05 -1.70 11.70
C LEU A 255 -12.12 -2.14 10.23
N GLU A 256 -11.47 -3.23 9.84
CA GLU A 256 -11.67 -3.86 8.52
C GLU A 256 -12.94 -4.73 8.52
N ARG A 257 -14.09 -4.07 8.69
CA ARG A 257 -15.24 -4.34 7.82
C ARG A 257 -15.37 -3.22 6.80
N ILE A 258 -14.25 -2.82 6.19
CA ILE A 258 -14.31 -2.32 4.81
C ILE A 258 -14.73 -3.53 3.98
N LYS A 259 -16.05 -3.75 3.82
CA LYS A 259 -16.59 -4.78 2.95
C LYS A 259 -16.16 -4.43 1.53
N LYS A 260 -15.00 -4.94 1.11
CA LYS A 260 -14.44 -4.78 -0.23
C LYS A 260 -15.27 -5.60 -1.20
N THR A 261 -16.45 -5.11 -1.55
CA THR A 261 -17.17 -5.58 -2.74
C THR A 261 -16.67 -4.79 -3.94
N SER A 262 -16.59 -5.48 -5.08
CA SER A 262 -16.15 -4.98 -6.39
C SER A 262 -17.05 -3.85 -6.97
N THR A 263 -17.88 -3.20 -6.15
CA THR A 263 -18.90 -2.23 -6.55
C THR A 263 -19.08 -1.01 -5.62
N ALA A 264 -18.42 -0.90 -4.47
CA ALA A 264 -18.93 -0.02 -3.40
C ALA A 264 -18.02 1.17 -3.06
N ARG A 265 -18.63 2.36 -2.89
CA ARG A 265 -18.13 3.41 -1.99
C ARG A 265 -17.70 2.74 -0.68
N ASP A 266 -16.55 3.10 -0.14
CA ASP A 266 -16.18 2.67 1.20
C ASP A 266 -17.20 3.28 2.17
N ILE A 267 -18.16 2.47 2.62
CA ILE A 267 -19.22 2.90 3.53
C ILE A 267 -18.60 3.48 4.80
N VAL A 268 -17.46 2.92 5.25
CA VAL A 268 -16.74 3.42 6.43
C VAL A 268 -16.15 4.79 6.15
N ALA A 269 -15.55 5.01 4.97
CA ALA A 269 -15.06 6.33 4.60
C ALA A 269 -16.20 7.35 4.43
N ALA A 270 -17.35 6.93 3.89
CA ALA A 270 -18.52 7.79 3.73
C ALA A 270 -19.20 8.14 5.06
N GLU A 271 -19.30 7.17 5.98
CA GLU A 271 -19.76 7.37 7.36
C GLU A 271 -18.79 8.28 8.11
N PHE A 272 -17.48 8.06 7.96
CA PHE A 272 -16.47 8.91 8.57
C PHE A 272 -16.51 10.34 8.02
N GLU A 273 -16.59 10.54 6.70
CA GLU A 273 -16.82 11.86 6.10
C GLU A 273 -18.08 12.55 6.67
N GLN A 274 -19.15 11.79 6.88
CA GLN A 274 -20.38 12.31 7.45
C GLN A 274 -20.19 12.68 8.93
N SER A 275 -19.55 11.84 9.74
CA SER A 275 -19.24 12.14 11.14
C SER A 275 -18.35 13.36 11.28
N LEU A 276 -17.35 13.51 10.40
CA LEU A 276 -16.50 14.70 10.35
C LEU A 276 -17.36 15.93 10.04
N ARG A 277 -18.23 15.85 9.03
CA ARG A 277 -19.13 16.93 8.65
C ARG A 277 -20.08 17.34 9.76
N ASP A 278 -20.69 16.37 10.44
CA ASP A 278 -21.63 16.62 11.53
C ASP A 278 -20.92 17.26 12.73
N ALA A 279 -19.67 16.85 13.00
CA ALA A 279 -18.89 17.38 14.10
C ALA A 279 -18.32 18.78 13.86
N ILE A 280 -17.86 19.08 12.63
CA ILE A 280 -17.21 20.38 12.32
C ILE A 280 -18.12 21.37 11.60
N GLY A 281 -19.29 20.91 11.14
CA GLY A 281 -20.23 21.69 10.33
C GLY A 281 -19.70 22.03 8.92
N ARG A 282 -18.72 21.30 8.40
CA ARG A 282 -17.98 21.64 7.15
C ARG A 282 -17.66 20.43 6.28
N VAL A 283 -17.14 20.68 5.09
CA VAL A 283 -16.73 19.65 4.14
C VAL A 283 -15.39 19.08 4.55
N ALA A 284 -15.35 17.76 4.72
CA ALA A 284 -14.12 16.99 4.69
C ALA A 284 -14.19 16.00 3.51
N VAL A 285 -13.03 15.70 2.93
CA VAL A 285 -12.87 14.69 1.88
C VAL A 285 -11.88 13.66 2.38
N VAL A 286 -12.27 12.39 2.33
CA VAL A 286 -11.43 11.27 2.78
C VAL A 286 -11.08 10.42 1.57
N GLY A 287 -9.80 10.18 1.35
CA GLY A 287 -9.36 9.31 0.27
C GLY A 287 -9.76 7.87 0.55
N GLN A 288 -10.65 7.32 -0.27
CA GLN A 288 -11.31 6.03 -0.03
C GLN A 288 -10.48 4.84 -0.49
N THR A 289 -9.48 5.07 -1.34
CA THR A 289 -8.65 4.03 -1.95
C THR A 289 -7.20 4.47 -2.07
N TYR A 290 -6.32 3.54 -2.47
CA TYR A 290 -4.91 3.85 -2.75
C TYR A 290 -4.80 4.93 -3.79
N GLN A 291 -5.60 4.77 -4.83
CA GLN A 291 -5.43 5.49 -6.07
C GLN A 291 -5.89 6.92 -5.84
N HIS A 292 -6.92 7.08 -5.01
CA HIS A 292 -7.33 8.36 -4.44
C HIS A 292 -6.22 8.98 -3.60
N ASN A 293 -5.72 8.28 -2.57
CA ASN A 293 -4.68 8.79 -1.69
C ASN A 293 -3.42 9.17 -2.49
N ARG A 294 -2.94 8.30 -3.38
CA ARG A 294 -1.76 8.57 -4.21
C ARG A 294 -2.01 9.66 -5.24
N GLY A 295 -3.18 9.70 -5.85
CA GLY A 295 -3.54 10.77 -6.79
C GLY A 295 -3.51 12.13 -6.10
N ALA A 296 -4.10 12.21 -4.90
CA ALA A 296 -4.07 13.39 -4.06
C ALA A 296 -2.63 13.80 -3.72
N LEU A 297 -1.80 12.87 -3.24
CA LEU A 297 -0.39 13.16 -2.92
C LEU A 297 0.43 13.58 -4.13
N ASN A 298 0.15 13.01 -5.30
CA ASN A 298 0.82 13.40 -6.53
C ASN A 298 0.48 14.85 -6.92
N LEU A 299 -0.78 15.27 -6.77
CA LEU A 299 -1.17 16.67 -6.94
C LEU A 299 -0.46 17.54 -5.91
N LEU A 300 -0.58 17.19 -4.62
CA LEU A 300 0.00 17.95 -3.51
C LEU A 300 1.54 18.04 -3.55
N SER A 301 2.22 17.07 -4.18
CA SER A 301 3.68 17.10 -4.32
C SER A 301 4.19 18.32 -5.11
N ARG A 302 3.34 18.87 -6.00
CA ARG A 302 3.63 20.12 -6.74
C ARG A 302 3.61 21.35 -5.83
N HIS A 303 3.05 21.22 -4.64
CA HIS A 303 2.89 22.28 -3.63
C HIS A 303 3.76 22.03 -2.40
N GLY A 304 4.86 21.27 -2.55
CA GLY A 304 5.83 21.03 -1.49
C GLY A 304 5.51 19.85 -0.58
N TRP A 305 4.49 19.04 -0.88
CA TRP A 305 4.26 17.82 -0.13
C TRP A 305 5.37 16.77 -0.36
N HIS A 306 5.84 16.15 0.71
CA HIS A 306 6.68 14.95 0.71
C HIS A 306 6.38 14.06 1.93
N HIS A 307 6.96 12.86 1.98
CA HIS A 307 6.64 11.87 3.04
C HIS A 307 6.96 12.33 4.48
N GLN A 308 7.80 13.36 4.65
CA GLN A 308 8.15 14.00 5.92
C GLN A 308 7.47 15.36 6.11
N ALA A 309 6.71 15.87 5.13
CA ALA A 309 6.04 17.17 5.23
C ALA A 309 4.97 17.13 6.33
N GLY A 310 4.87 18.24 7.06
CA GLY A 310 3.91 18.39 8.16
C GLY A 310 4.44 17.97 9.53
N THR A 311 3.65 18.25 10.56
CA THR A 311 3.96 17.98 11.96
C THR A 311 3.38 16.64 12.39
N THR A 312 4.10 15.90 13.24
CA THR A 312 3.59 14.66 13.84
C THR A 312 2.75 15.00 15.07
N TRP A 313 1.66 14.29 15.28
CA TRP A 313 0.97 14.36 16.57
C TRP A 313 1.70 13.45 17.55
N GLN A 314 2.31 14.04 18.58
CA GLN A 314 2.85 13.31 19.73
C GLN A 314 1.70 12.77 20.59
#